data_AF-A0A9P7B2K6-F1
#
_entry.id   AF-A0A9P7B2K6-F1
#
_cell.length_a   1.000
_cell.length_b   1.000
_cell.length_c   1.000
_cell.angle_alpha   90.00
_cell.angle_beta   90.00
_cell.angle_gamma   90.00
#
_symmetry.space_group_name_H-M   'P 1'
#
loop_
_entity.id
_entity.type
_entity.pdbx_description
1 polymer ?
#
loop_
_entity_poly.entity_id
_entity_poly.type
_entity_poly.pdbx_seq_one_letter_code
_entity_poly.pdbx_strand_id
1 'polypeptide(L)'
;MSTPDPTPIASSSSSIISESAPVDAPLLPTSPESALKESLNTASSLLHQDLPVAFPTETVYGLGASALSSVAVKRIFAAKGRPSDNPLIVHVSSRDMLFDLLPTNSTDGRPVIPKMYEALMDRFWPGPLSLIFPLDPKGKGKAVEVDSRLTEVRNPPRRAVAPEVTAGQPSLCVRMPSHPLALSLIRHSDLPLAAPSANLSSRPSPTTAAHVVEDLGHGRGLGAILDGGSCRVGVESTVVDWVAPADGAQGEGELRVLRAGGVSAEEIEACLREAGFGASAAAAAEEEKGSTETGAPQRIRVYARDFRSEDLEERPTTPGMKYKHYAPGNAKVVLVKPVAGASVDGPLPSLQDLVQLTALTHAPAAVAADDGDDSDSTSHHPRFRVGLMLTDTTLSALGATSLSAVSPPCELVRLPPAPPSPFANLADDEESNLPDLDEIDVLSYSLGSRERPLEAAQRLFAGLRFLDHYVPDNDTSGKVGVDLIFVEAVPEEGVGLAVMERARKAAGGQPGEMEFQL
;
A
#
# COMPACT_ATOMS: atom_id res chain seq x y z
N MET A 1 38.29 35.31 -33.24
CA MET A 1 37.14 35.91 -33.95
C MET A 1 36.15 34.80 -34.22
N SER A 2 34.88 35.08 -33.93
CA SER A 2 33.89 34.18 -33.31
C SER A 2 33.43 32.97 -34.13
N THR A 3 33.15 31.90 -33.39
CA THR A 3 32.35 30.73 -33.75
C THR A 3 30.89 31.13 -34.05
N PRO A 4 30.18 30.48 -34.99
CA PRO A 4 28.77 30.74 -35.23
C PRO A 4 27.89 30.04 -34.18
N ASP A 5 26.86 30.75 -33.70
CA ASP A 5 25.87 30.29 -32.72
C ASP A 5 25.06 29.07 -33.22
N PRO A 6 24.72 28.12 -32.34
CA PRO A 6 23.72 27.11 -32.62
C PRO A 6 22.32 27.72 -32.45
N THR A 7 21.56 27.74 -33.53
CA THR A 7 20.13 28.05 -33.52
C THR A 7 19.38 26.98 -32.72
N PRO A 8 18.45 27.35 -31.81
CA PRO A 8 17.65 26.37 -31.10
C PRO A 8 16.59 25.78 -32.03
N ILE A 9 16.65 24.46 -32.23
CA ILE A 9 15.56 23.69 -32.82
C ILE A 9 14.39 23.76 -31.85
N ALA A 10 13.38 24.55 -32.18
CA ALA A 10 12.12 24.59 -31.45
C ALA A 10 11.48 23.19 -31.50
N SER A 11 11.37 22.57 -30.33
CA SER A 11 10.61 21.36 -30.08
C SER A 11 9.12 21.61 -30.35
N SER A 12 8.66 21.28 -31.55
CA SER A 12 7.24 21.16 -31.87
C SER A 12 6.69 19.84 -31.33
N SER A 13 6.66 19.73 -30.01
CA SER A 13 5.94 18.70 -29.26
C SER A 13 4.79 19.36 -28.52
N SER A 14 3.83 19.89 -29.28
CA SER A 14 2.65 20.58 -28.74
C SER A 14 1.44 20.39 -29.65
N SER A 15 1.11 19.15 -29.98
CA SER A 15 -0.11 18.84 -30.75
C SER A 15 -0.46 17.35 -30.76
N ILE A 16 -0.50 16.72 -29.58
CA ILE A 16 -1.26 15.47 -29.35
C ILE A 16 -1.98 15.59 -27.99
N ILE A 17 -2.86 16.58 -27.86
CA ILE A 17 -3.86 16.66 -26.80
C ILE A 17 -5.16 17.13 -27.45
N SER A 18 -6.00 16.18 -27.86
CA SER A 18 -7.35 16.38 -28.38
C SER A 18 -7.97 14.98 -28.40
N GLU A 19 -8.77 14.51 -27.44
CA GLU A 19 -9.62 15.17 -26.44
C GLU A 19 -8.97 15.22 -25.04
N SER A 20 -8.89 16.40 -24.44
CA SER A 20 -8.27 16.58 -23.12
C SER A 20 -9.17 16.00 -22.03
N ALA A 21 -8.60 15.17 -21.15
CA ALA A 21 -9.21 14.85 -19.86
C ALA A 21 -9.78 16.13 -19.20
N PRO A 22 -10.89 16.05 -18.47
CA PRO A 22 -11.41 17.22 -17.76
C PRO A 22 -10.36 17.75 -16.78
N VAL A 23 -10.40 19.06 -16.52
CA VAL A 23 -9.55 19.67 -15.48
C VAL A 23 -9.89 19.05 -14.13
N ASP A 24 -11.19 18.90 -13.84
CA ASP A 24 -11.68 18.26 -12.62
C ASP A 24 -12.36 16.94 -12.98
N ALA A 25 -11.86 15.83 -12.44
CA ALA A 25 -12.43 14.52 -12.64
C ALA A 25 -13.78 14.44 -11.90
N PRO A 26 -14.92 14.26 -12.61
CA PRO A 26 -16.22 14.19 -11.98
C PRO A 26 -16.36 12.93 -11.10
N LEU A 27 -17.00 13.09 -9.94
CA LEU A 27 -17.51 11.94 -9.19
C LEU A 27 -18.78 11.44 -9.86
N LEU A 28 -18.74 10.18 -10.30
CA LEU A 28 -19.86 9.52 -10.95
C LEU A 28 -20.74 8.84 -9.89
N PRO A 29 -22.06 9.11 -9.87
CA PRO A 29 -22.97 8.52 -8.90
C PRO A 29 -23.13 7.01 -9.11
N THR A 30 -23.19 6.26 -8.02
CA THR A 30 -23.32 4.79 -8.03
C THR A 30 -24.65 4.30 -7.47
N SER A 31 -25.53 5.24 -7.10
CA SER A 31 -26.89 5.00 -6.63
C SER A 31 -27.78 6.18 -7.05
N PRO A 32 -29.05 5.96 -7.42
CA PRO A 32 -29.73 4.66 -7.57
C PRO A 32 -29.21 3.87 -8.79
N GLU A 33 -29.71 2.65 -9.01
CA GLU A 33 -29.24 1.72 -10.05
C GLU A 33 -29.26 2.32 -11.48
N SER A 34 -30.24 3.19 -11.79
CA SER A 34 -30.29 3.90 -13.07
C SER A 34 -29.08 4.80 -13.29
N ALA A 35 -28.66 5.52 -12.24
CA ALA A 35 -27.47 6.38 -12.27
C ALA A 35 -26.19 5.54 -12.36
N LEU A 36 -26.14 4.40 -11.67
CA LEU A 36 -25.02 3.45 -11.78
C LEU A 36 -24.81 2.99 -13.23
N LYS A 37 -25.88 2.62 -13.94
CA LYS A 37 -25.78 2.18 -15.33
C LYS A 37 -25.23 3.28 -16.24
N GLU A 38 -25.68 4.51 -16.06
CA GLU A 38 -25.16 5.67 -16.80
C GLU A 38 -23.69 5.94 -16.48
N SER A 39 -23.32 5.92 -15.20
CA SER A 39 -21.94 6.05 -14.74
C SER A 39 -21.02 4.97 -15.32
N LEU A 40 -21.50 3.72 -15.41
CA LEU A 40 -20.74 2.64 -16.05
C LEU A 40 -20.57 2.87 -17.56
N ASN A 41 -21.60 3.34 -18.27
CA ASN A 41 -21.49 3.68 -19.69
C ASN A 41 -20.46 4.80 -19.90
N THR A 42 -20.53 5.86 -19.09
CA THR A 42 -19.58 7.00 -19.13
C THR A 42 -18.16 6.53 -18.84
N ALA A 43 -17.95 5.80 -17.74
CA ALA A 43 -16.65 5.26 -17.38
C ALA A 43 -16.07 4.33 -18.47
N SER A 44 -16.91 3.48 -19.08
CA SER A 44 -16.52 2.61 -20.18
C SER A 44 -16.09 3.39 -21.41
N SER A 45 -16.86 4.40 -21.81
CA SER A 45 -16.50 5.29 -22.93
C SER A 45 -15.16 5.98 -22.68
N LEU A 46 -14.93 6.48 -21.47
CA LEU A 46 -13.66 7.12 -21.08
C LEU A 46 -12.49 6.13 -21.18
N LEU A 47 -12.65 4.90 -20.69
CA LEU A 47 -11.62 3.86 -20.78
C LEU A 47 -11.27 3.51 -22.23
N HIS A 48 -12.26 3.47 -23.13
CA HIS A 48 -12.05 3.27 -24.57
C HIS A 48 -11.40 4.47 -25.26
N GLN A 49 -11.48 5.67 -24.67
CA GLN A 49 -10.77 6.88 -25.10
C GLN A 49 -9.39 7.03 -24.43
N ASP A 50 -8.86 5.94 -23.88
CA ASP A 50 -7.60 5.87 -23.14
C ASP A 50 -7.55 6.80 -21.91
N LEU A 51 -8.70 7.26 -21.38
CA LEU A 51 -8.75 8.12 -20.20
C LEU A 51 -8.83 7.28 -18.93
N PRO A 52 -7.93 7.51 -17.94
CA PRO A 52 -7.96 6.77 -16.68
C PRO A 52 -9.23 7.05 -15.88
N VAL A 53 -9.82 6.00 -15.30
CA VAL A 53 -10.96 6.09 -14.38
C VAL A 53 -10.56 5.51 -13.04
N ALA A 54 -10.79 6.25 -11.96
CA ALA A 54 -10.60 5.73 -10.62
C ALA A 54 -11.83 4.94 -10.16
N PHE A 55 -11.63 3.79 -9.53
CA PHE A 55 -12.71 2.92 -9.09
C PHE A 55 -12.37 2.19 -7.78
N PRO A 56 -13.37 1.87 -6.95
CA PRO A 56 -13.16 1.17 -5.68
C PRO A 56 -12.84 -0.31 -5.93
N THR A 57 -12.00 -0.86 -5.07
CA THR A 57 -11.91 -2.31 -4.86
C THR A 57 -12.21 -2.63 -3.39
N GLU A 58 -12.20 -3.90 -3.01
CA GLU A 58 -12.22 -4.30 -1.61
C GLU A 58 -10.92 -3.91 -0.87
N THR A 59 -9.81 -3.74 -1.59
CA THR A 59 -8.49 -3.40 -1.04
C THR A 59 -8.27 -1.91 -0.86
N VAL A 60 -8.00 -1.21 -1.98
CA VAL A 60 -7.80 0.22 -2.10
C VAL A 60 -8.42 0.68 -3.44
N TYR A 61 -8.69 1.97 -3.62
CA TYR A 61 -9.12 2.49 -4.92
C TYR A 61 -8.00 2.32 -5.95
N GLY A 62 -8.36 1.87 -7.15
CA GLY A 62 -7.46 1.70 -8.29
C GLY A 62 -7.63 2.81 -9.33
N LEU A 63 -6.54 3.25 -9.95
CA LEU A 63 -6.55 4.13 -11.12
C LEU A 63 -6.47 3.28 -12.38
N GLY A 64 -7.61 2.94 -12.96
CA GLY A 64 -7.71 2.02 -14.09
C GLY A 64 -7.57 2.70 -15.44
N ALA A 65 -6.82 2.08 -16.34
CA ALA A 65 -6.89 2.36 -17.76
C ALA A 65 -6.73 1.03 -18.54
N SER A 66 -7.06 1.02 -19.83
CA SER A 66 -6.93 -0.19 -20.66
C SER A 66 -5.52 -0.76 -20.60
N ALA A 67 -5.38 -2.01 -20.14
CA ALA A 67 -4.09 -2.71 -20.14
C ALA A 67 -3.58 -3.02 -21.55
N LEU A 68 -4.44 -2.87 -22.57
CA LEU A 68 -4.13 -3.17 -23.97
C LEU A 68 -3.59 -1.94 -24.73
N SER A 69 -3.62 -0.75 -24.12
CA SER A 69 -3.23 0.51 -24.75
C SER A 69 -2.03 1.16 -24.05
N SER A 70 -0.91 1.29 -24.77
CA SER A 70 0.26 2.01 -24.26
C SER A 70 -0.02 3.47 -23.93
N VAL A 71 -0.95 4.13 -24.65
CA VAL A 71 -1.35 5.51 -24.37
C VAL A 71 -2.08 5.59 -23.03
N ALA A 72 -3.05 4.70 -22.82
CA ALA A 72 -3.80 4.62 -21.56
C ALA A 72 -2.88 4.35 -20.37
N VAL A 73 -1.97 3.38 -20.50
CA VAL A 73 -1.03 3.01 -19.44
C VAL A 73 -0.06 4.16 -19.13
N LYS A 74 0.45 4.87 -20.14
CA LYS A 74 1.30 6.07 -19.92
C LYS A 74 0.57 7.17 -19.17
N ARG A 75 -0.73 7.34 -19.40
CA ARG A 75 -1.56 8.31 -18.65
C ARG A 75 -1.67 7.94 -17.17
N ILE A 76 -1.69 6.66 -16.80
CA ILE A 76 -1.61 6.22 -15.39
C ILE A 76 -0.31 6.71 -14.75
N PHE A 77 0.84 6.45 -15.39
CA PHE A 77 2.14 6.86 -14.87
C PHE A 77 2.25 8.39 -14.74
N ALA A 78 1.80 9.12 -15.76
CA ALA A 78 1.79 10.58 -15.76
C ALA A 78 0.89 11.17 -14.66
N ALA A 79 -0.36 10.69 -14.55
CA ALA A 79 -1.32 11.16 -13.55
C ALA A 79 -0.77 10.99 -12.13
N LYS A 80 -0.10 9.87 -11.84
CA LYS A 80 0.46 9.57 -10.52
C LYS A 80 1.81 10.20 -10.24
N GLY A 81 2.54 10.66 -11.26
CA GLY A 81 3.97 10.98 -11.13
C GLY A 81 4.80 9.74 -10.76
N ARG A 82 4.45 8.58 -11.32
CA ARG A 82 5.04 7.27 -10.97
C ARG A 82 6.15 6.88 -11.95
N PRO A 83 7.28 6.31 -11.47
CA PRO A 83 8.31 5.74 -12.35
C PRO A 83 7.77 4.63 -13.25
N SER A 84 8.16 4.62 -14.52
CA SER A 84 7.68 3.68 -15.55
C SER A 84 8.31 2.28 -15.45
N ASP A 85 9.33 2.09 -14.63
CA ASP A 85 9.99 0.80 -14.37
C ASP A 85 9.29 -0.03 -13.29
N ASN A 86 8.16 0.45 -12.74
CA ASN A 86 7.38 -0.24 -11.73
C ASN A 86 6.11 -0.88 -12.33
N PRO A 87 6.03 -2.22 -12.46
CA PRO A 87 4.93 -2.90 -13.15
C PRO A 87 3.57 -2.65 -12.51
N LEU A 88 2.51 -2.84 -13.30
CA LEU A 88 1.11 -2.64 -12.90
C LEU A 88 0.39 -3.99 -12.76
N ILE A 89 -0.58 -4.04 -11.85
CA ILE A 89 -1.47 -5.19 -11.71
C ILE A 89 -2.64 -5.02 -12.68
N VAL A 90 -2.87 -6.02 -13.52
CA VAL A 90 -4.03 -6.06 -14.41
C VAL A 90 -5.23 -6.67 -13.69
N HIS A 91 -6.36 -5.98 -13.73
CA HIS A 91 -7.62 -6.42 -13.17
C HIS A 91 -8.50 -7.01 -14.27
N VAL A 92 -9.04 -8.21 -14.02
CA VAL A 92 -9.93 -8.95 -14.93
C VAL A 92 -11.28 -9.23 -14.27
N SER A 93 -12.31 -9.50 -15.06
CA SER A 93 -13.67 -9.80 -14.58
C SER A 93 -14.10 -11.26 -14.78
N SER A 94 -13.29 -12.07 -15.47
CA SER A 94 -13.54 -13.50 -15.72
C SER A 94 -12.24 -14.27 -15.97
N ARG A 95 -12.30 -15.60 -15.86
CA ARG A 95 -11.20 -16.50 -16.25
C ARG A 95 -10.90 -16.42 -17.74
N ASP A 96 -11.93 -16.29 -18.57
CA ASP A 96 -11.74 -16.14 -20.02
C ASP A 96 -10.94 -14.87 -20.35
N MET A 97 -11.21 -13.77 -19.65
CA MET A 97 -10.42 -12.55 -19.81
C MET A 97 -8.98 -12.73 -19.35
N LEU A 98 -8.71 -13.47 -18.26
CA LEU A 98 -7.34 -13.87 -17.90
C LEU A 98 -6.70 -14.69 -19.03
N PHE A 99 -7.39 -15.71 -19.55
CA PHE A 99 -6.84 -16.63 -20.53
C PHE A 99 -6.46 -15.93 -21.84
N ASP A 100 -7.22 -14.90 -22.24
CA ASP A 100 -6.87 -14.08 -23.41
C ASP A 100 -5.56 -13.32 -23.25
N LEU A 101 -5.14 -13.01 -22.02
CA LEU A 101 -3.91 -12.28 -21.71
C LEU A 101 -2.67 -13.18 -21.63
N LEU A 102 -2.85 -14.50 -21.57
CA LEU A 102 -1.78 -15.45 -21.36
C LEU A 102 -1.40 -16.17 -22.66
N PRO A 103 -0.12 -16.55 -22.83
CA PRO A 103 0.29 -17.44 -23.91
C PRO A 103 -0.37 -18.83 -23.73
N THR A 104 -0.58 -19.54 -24.84
CA THR A 104 -1.28 -20.84 -24.85
C THR A 104 -0.46 -21.94 -25.52
N ASN A 105 -0.73 -23.19 -25.14
CA ASN A 105 -0.12 -24.36 -25.80
C ASN A 105 -0.67 -24.53 -27.23
N SER A 106 0.17 -24.96 -28.18
CA SER A 106 -0.31 -25.24 -29.54
C SER A 106 -1.17 -26.49 -29.67
N THR A 107 -1.12 -27.40 -28.71
CA THR A 107 -1.84 -28.68 -28.77
C THR A 107 -3.32 -28.55 -28.40
N ASP A 108 -3.65 -27.83 -27.32
CA ASP A 108 -5.03 -27.67 -26.84
C ASP A 108 -5.53 -26.21 -26.82
N GLY A 109 -4.68 -25.24 -27.14
CA GLY A 109 -5.02 -23.82 -27.16
C GLY A 109 -5.30 -23.22 -25.78
N ARG A 110 -4.91 -23.90 -24.70
CA ARG A 110 -5.14 -23.44 -23.31
C ARG A 110 -3.87 -22.83 -22.70
N PRO A 111 -4.01 -21.86 -21.79
CA PRO A 111 -2.87 -21.33 -21.05
C PRO A 111 -2.34 -22.36 -20.06
N VAL A 112 -1.01 -22.42 -19.91
CA VAL A 112 -0.37 -23.26 -18.89
C VAL A 112 -0.39 -22.51 -17.56
N ILE A 113 -1.28 -22.94 -16.67
CA ILE A 113 -1.41 -22.38 -15.33
C ILE A 113 -0.90 -23.41 -14.32
N PRO A 114 -0.03 -23.02 -13.36
CA PRO A 114 0.36 -23.92 -12.28
C PRO A 114 -0.88 -24.43 -11.53
N LYS A 115 -0.96 -25.75 -11.26
CA LYS A 115 -2.13 -26.32 -10.57
C LYS A 115 -2.41 -25.68 -9.20
N MET A 116 -1.37 -25.24 -8.51
CA MET A 116 -1.51 -24.49 -7.26
C MET A 116 -2.27 -23.18 -7.47
N TYR A 117 -2.05 -22.48 -8.58
CA TYR A 117 -2.80 -21.27 -8.90
C TYR A 117 -4.27 -21.55 -9.18
N GLU A 118 -4.63 -22.70 -9.75
CA GLU A 118 -6.04 -23.06 -9.93
C GLU A 118 -6.77 -23.14 -8.59
N ALA A 119 -6.19 -23.84 -7.61
CA ALA A 119 -6.74 -23.91 -6.25
C ALA A 119 -6.85 -22.52 -5.59
N LEU A 120 -5.81 -21.68 -5.73
CA LEU A 120 -5.83 -20.32 -5.19
C LEU A 120 -6.89 -19.44 -5.89
N MET A 121 -7.05 -19.55 -7.20
CA MET A 121 -8.09 -18.82 -7.93
C MET A 121 -9.49 -19.32 -7.59
N ASP A 122 -9.69 -20.62 -7.37
CA ASP A 122 -10.99 -21.17 -6.94
C ASP A 122 -11.39 -20.64 -5.55
N ARG A 123 -10.42 -20.47 -4.65
CA ARG A 123 -10.67 -20.06 -3.25
C ARG A 123 -10.71 -18.56 -3.03
N PHE A 124 -9.86 -17.80 -3.72
CA PHE A 124 -9.60 -16.38 -3.43
C PHE A 124 -9.97 -15.43 -4.57
N TRP A 125 -10.40 -15.92 -5.74
CA TRP A 125 -10.93 -15.05 -6.80
C TRP A 125 -12.46 -15.21 -6.97
N PRO A 126 -13.21 -14.10 -7.07
CA PRO A 126 -12.78 -12.72 -6.91
C PRO A 126 -12.29 -12.40 -5.48
N GLY A 127 -11.24 -11.61 -5.32
CA GLY A 127 -10.69 -11.26 -4.00
C GLY A 127 -9.30 -10.61 -3.98
N PRO A 128 -8.72 -10.43 -2.78
CA PRO A 128 -7.51 -9.64 -2.56
C PRO A 128 -6.20 -10.41 -2.82
N LEU A 129 -6.21 -11.34 -3.78
CA LEU A 129 -5.05 -12.11 -4.20
C LEU A 129 -4.65 -11.74 -5.63
N SER A 130 -3.37 -11.44 -5.85
CA SER A 130 -2.76 -11.20 -7.15
C SER A 130 -1.75 -12.30 -7.46
N LEU A 131 -1.79 -12.84 -8.67
CA LEU A 131 -0.93 -13.94 -9.11
C LEU A 131 -0.06 -13.48 -10.27
N ILE A 132 1.23 -13.85 -10.25
CA ILE A 132 2.19 -13.54 -11.32
C ILE A 132 2.25 -14.71 -12.29
N PHE A 133 1.94 -14.45 -13.56
CA PHE A 133 1.91 -15.43 -14.64
C PHE A 133 3.06 -15.18 -15.63
N PRO A 134 3.73 -16.23 -16.15
CA PRO A 134 4.77 -16.06 -17.17
C PRO A 134 4.16 -15.67 -18.53
N LEU A 135 4.74 -14.68 -19.20
CA LEU A 135 4.38 -14.25 -20.56
C LEU A 135 5.36 -14.75 -21.64
N ASP A 136 6.65 -14.89 -21.33
CA ASP A 136 7.67 -15.34 -22.29
C ASP A 136 8.11 -16.79 -22.05
N PRO A 137 7.88 -17.72 -23.00
CA PRO A 137 8.43 -19.07 -22.93
C PRO A 137 9.94 -19.19 -23.18
N LYS A 138 10.61 -18.15 -23.70
CA LYS A 138 12.05 -18.17 -24.04
C LYS A 138 12.95 -17.59 -22.96
N GLY A 139 12.39 -17.21 -21.80
CA GLY A 139 13.16 -17.03 -20.57
C GLY A 139 14.23 -15.94 -20.58
N LYS A 140 14.10 -14.85 -21.36
CA LYS A 140 15.09 -13.76 -21.30
C LYS A 140 15.02 -12.89 -20.03
N GLY A 141 14.20 -13.24 -19.05
CA GLY A 141 14.16 -12.61 -17.72
C GLY A 141 13.54 -13.51 -16.63
N LYS A 142 13.89 -14.80 -16.61
CA LYS A 142 13.62 -15.82 -15.58
C LYS A 142 12.43 -15.60 -14.62
N ALA A 143 11.26 -16.11 -15.03
CA ALA A 143 10.59 -17.17 -14.30
C ALA A 143 10.13 -18.20 -15.35
N VAL A 144 10.46 -19.47 -15.09
CA VAL A 144 10.27 -20.67 -15.93
C VAL A 144 11.27 -20.87 -17.08
N GLU A 145 12.40 -21.56 -16.81
CA GLU A 145 12.89 -22.59 -17.73
C GLU A 145 11.88 -23.74 -17.63
N VAL A 146 10.92 -23.73 -18.56
CA VAL A 146 9.94 -24.80 -18.68
C VAL A 146 10.67 -25.97 -19.36
N ASP A 147 10.54 -27.18 -18.81
CA ASP A 147 11.02 -28.45 -19.36
C ASP A 147 11.24 -28.38 -20.88
N SER A 148 12.46 -28.72 -21.34
CA SER A 148 12.82 -28.76 -22.77
C SER A 148 11.89 -29.63 -23.64
N ARG A 149 10.97 -30.40 -23.05
CA ARG A 149 9.88 -31.14 -23.71
C ARG A 149 8.55 -30.36 -23.87
N LEU A 150 8.39 -29.22 -23.19
CA LEU A 150 7.32 -28.22 -23.39
C LEU A 150 7.68 -27.19 -24.48
N THR A 151 8.69 -27.49 -25.29
CA THR A 151 9.03 -26.82 -26.57
C THR A 151 8.02 -27.13 -27.68
N GLU A 152 6.82 -27.59 -27.34
CA GLU A 152 5.68 -27.47 -28.24
C GLU A 152 5.44 -25.98 -28.49
N VAL A 153 5.26 -25.64 -29.77
CA VAL A 153 4.98 -24.29 -30.25
C VAL A 153 4.03 -23.59 -29.28
N ARG A 154 4.37 -22.42 -28.75
CA ARG A 154 3.46 -21.63 -27.89
C ARG A 154 2.85 -20.53 -28.73
N ASN A 155 1.53 -20.42 -28.69
CA ASN A 155 0.81 -19.35 -29.34
C ASN A 155 0.86 -18.08 -28.47
N PRO A 156 0.98 -16.89 -29.08
CA PRO A 156 0.94 -15.63 -28.34
C PRO A 156 -0.44 -15.42 -27.68
N PRO A 157 -0.54 -14.52 -26.68
CA PRO A 157 -1.81 -14.10 -26.12
C PRO A 157 -2.79 -13.60 -27.18
N ARG A 158 -4.09 -13.85 -27.00
CA ARG A 158 -5.15 -13.31 -27.88
C ARG A 158 -5.27 -11.80 -27.75
N ARG A 159 -5.08 -11.28 -26.54
CA ARG A 159 -5.05 -9.85 -26.21
C ARG A 159 -3.72 -9.53 -25.54
N ALA A 160 -2.79 -8.97 -26.30
CA ALA A 160 -1.48 -8.58 -25.76
C ALA A 160 -1.60 -7.33 -24.89
N VAL A 161 -1.01 -7.38 -23.69
CA VAL A 161 -0.89 -6.20 -22.82
C VAL A 161 0.15 -5.22 -23.36
N ALA A 162 -0.04 -3.94 -23.09
CA ALA A 162 0.94 -2.90 -23.40
C ALA A 162 2.26 -3.18 -22.65
N PRO A 163 3.44 -2.98 -23.28
CA PRO A 163 4.74 -3.26 -22.65
C PRO A 163 4.97 -2.50 -21.33
N GLU A 164 4.38 -1.31 -21.21
CA GLU A 164 4.47 -0.48 -20.00
C GLU A 164 3.75 -1.09 -18.79
N VAL A 165 2.84 -2.05 -19.00
CA VAL A 165 2.17 -2.78 -17.91
C VAL A 165 3.17 -3.63 -17.14
N THR A 166 4.04 -4.36 -17.85
CA THR A 166 5.02 -5.25 -17.21
C THR A 166 6.34 -4.57 -16.91
N ALA A 167 6.53 -3.32 -17.35
CA ALA A 167 7.80 -2.60 -17.24
C ALA A 167 8.99 -3.40 -17.82
N GLY A 168 8.74 -4.18 -18.88
CA GLY A 168 9.75 -5.04 -19.52
C GLY A 168 9.98 -6.39 -18.84
N GLN A 169 9.24 -6.72 -17.78
CA GLN A 169 9.29 -8.03 -17.14
C GLN A 169 8.64 -9.10 -18.05
N PRO A 170 9.15 -10.34 -18.06
CA PRO A 170 8.57 -11.44 -18.84
C PRO A 170 7.39 -12.11 -18.14
N SER A 171 6.79 -11.43 -17.17
CA SER A 171 5.66 -11.91 -16.38
C SER A 171 4.60 -10.82 -16.23
N LEU A 172 3.38 -11.24 -15.95
CA LEU A 172 2.20 -10.41 -15.80
C LEU A 172 1.55 -10.68 -14.45
N CYS A 173 1.37 -9.64 -13.64
CA CYS A 173 0.62 -9.74 -12.39
C CYS A 173 -0.86 -9.47 -12.66
N VAL A 174 -1.73 -10.43 -12.34
CA VAL A 174 -3.18 -10.34 -12.60
C VAL A 174 -3.97 -10.55 -11.31
N ARG A 175 -5.13 -9.90 -11.22
CA ARG A 175 -6.10 -10.05 -10.13
C ARG A 175 -7.53 -9.99 -10.63
N MET A 176 -8.44 -10.70 -9.95
CA MET A 176 -9.87 -10.50 -10.10
C MET A 176 -10.42 -9.84 -8.81
N PRO A 177 -10.73 -8.53 -8.79
CA PRO A 177 -11.18 -7.84 -7.57
C PRO A 177 -12.58 -8.32 -7.15
N SER A 178 -12.87 -8.39 -5.84
CA SER A 178 -14.19 -8.82 -5.34
C SER A 178 -15.22 -7.70 -5.19
N HIS A 179 -14.88 -6.46 -5.58
CA HIS A 179 -15.81 -5.35 -5.49
C HIS A 179 -16.83 -5.37 -6.64
N PRO A 180 -18.15 -5.35 -6.37
CA PRO A 180 -19.18 -5.42 -7.41
C PRO A 180 -19.06 -4.33 -8.47
N LEU A 181 -18.73 -3.10 -8.07
CA LEU A 181 -18.53 -1.99 -9.00
C LEU A 181 -17.30 -2.18 -9.90
N ALA A 182 -16.19 -2.71 -9.36
CA ALA A 182 -15.00 -2.98 -10.15
C ALA A 182 -15.27 -4.07 -11.20
N LEU A 183 -15.87 -5.18 -10.78
CA LEU A 183 -16.23 -6.28 -11.67
C LEU A 183 -17.21 -5.82 -12.76
N SER A 184 -18.20 -5.00 -12.38
CA SER A 184 -19.17 -4.46 -13.33
C SER A 184 -18.52 -3.52 -14.33
N LEU A 185 -17.61 -2.64 -13.90
CA LEU A 185 -16.85 -1.77 -14.78
C LEU A 185 -16.01 -2.57 -15.78
N ILE A 186 -15.18 -3.49 -15.31
CA ILE A 186 -14.28 -4.30 -16.14
C ILE A 186 -15.07 -5.17 -17.12
N ARG A 187 -16.21 -5.75 -16.68
CA ARG A 187 -17.09 -6.53 -17.55
C ARG A 187 -17.79 -5.67 -18.58
N HIS A 188 -18.27 -4.48 -18.18
CA HIS A 188 -19.03 -3.60 -19.06
C HIS A 188 -18.15 -2.95 -20.13
N SER A 189 -16.88 -2.65 -19.83
CA SER A 189 -15.93 -2.15 -20.81
C SER A 189 -15.32 -3.24 -21.70
N ASP A 190 -15.39 -4.51 -21.30
CA ASP A 190 -14.65 -5.61 -21.93
C ASP A 190 -13.14 -5.30 -22.11
N LEU A 191 -12.60 -4.54 -21.16
CA LEU A 191 -11.19 -4.17 -21.12
C LEU A 191 -10.56 -4.72 -19.84
N PRO A 192 -9.47 -5.50 -19.93
CA PRO A 192 -8.62 -5.75 -18.77
C PRO A 192 -7.99 -4.42 -18.36
N LEU A 193 -8.06 -4.08 -17.06
CA LEU A 193 -7.65 -2.76 -16.58
C LEU A 193 -6.32 -2.83 -15.84
N ALA A 194 -5.28 -2.17 -16.35
CA ALA A 194 -4.08 -1.92 -15.56
C ALA A 194 -4.45 -0.89 -14.49
N ALA A 195 -4.31 -1.26 -13.21
CA ALA A 195 -4.79 -0.40 -12.12
C ALA A 195 -3.88 -0.49 -10.88
N PRO A 196 -2.90 0.41 -10.72
CA PRO A 196 -2.28 0.64 -9.42
C PRO A 196 -3.23 1.42 -8.49
N SER A 197 -2.85 1.59 -7.23
CA SER A 197 -3.57 2.44 -6.27
C SER A 197 -3.78 3.86 -6.81
N ALA A 198 -4.92 4.50 -6.52
CA ALA A 198 -5.34 5.80 -7.09
C ALA A 198 -4.86 7.03 -6.31
N ASN A 199 -3.60 7.03 -5.89
CA ASN A 199 -2.92 8.13 -5.17
C ASN A 199 -1.80 8.75 -6.01
N LEU A 200 -1.32 9.92 -5.61
CA LEU A 200 0.01 10.38 -6.04
C LEU A 200 1.07 9.40 -5.57
N SER A 201 2.17 9.30 -6.33
CA SER A 201 3.32 8.51 -5.91
C SER A 201 3.77 8.92 -4.50
N SER A 202 4.30 7.96 -3.73
CA SER A 202 4.68 8.03 -2.30
C SER A 202 3.58 8.29 -1.26
N ARG A 203 2.45 8.93 -1.58
CA ARG A 203 1.35 9.17 -0.61
C ARG A 203 0.68 7.85 -0.15
N PRO A 204 -0.01 7.80 1.01
CA PRO A 204 -0.77 6.62 1.45
C PRO A 204 -1.80 6.18 0.39
N SER A 205 -2.10 4.89 0.28
CA SER A 205 -3.08 4.42 -0.70
C SER A 205 -4.49 4.91 -0.36
N PRO A 206 -5.34 5.20 -1.36
CA PRO A 206 -6.68 5.73 -1.12
C PRO A 206 -7.66 4.59 -0.79
N THR A 207 -8.36 4.70 0.34
CA THR A 207 -9.41 3.76 0.75
C THR A 207 -10.84 4.30 0.60
N THR A 208 -11.00 5.52 0.06
CA THR A 208 -12.29 6.19 -0.20
C THR A 208 -12.18 7.02 -1.48
N ALA A 209 -13.30 7.41 -2.09
CA ALA A 209 -13.30 8.32 -3.23
C ALA A 209 -12.73 9.71 -2.86
N ALA A 210 -12.99 10.19 -1.65
CA ALA A 210 -12.46 11.47 -1.17
C ALA A 210 -10.91 11.50 -1.22
N HIS A 211 -10.25 10.42 -0.82
CA HIS A 211 -8.79 10.29 -0.92
C HIS A 211 -8.29 10.36 -2.38
N VAL A 212 -9.09 9.87 -3.34
CA VAL A 212 -8.76 9.96 -4.77
C VAL A 212 -8.95 11.37 -5.29
N VAL A 213 -10.04 12.05 -4.90
CA VAL A 213 -10.32 13.43 -5.29
C VAL A 213 -9.19 14.35 -4.84
N GLU A 214 -8.77 14.20 -3.59
CA GLU A 214 -7.66 14.95 -2.99
C GLU A 214 -6.36 14.83 -3.80
N ASP A 215 -5.99 13.60 -4.17
CA ASP A 215 -4.71 13.34 -4.84
C ASP A 215 -4.75 13.56 -6.35
N LEU A 216 -5.84 13.14 -7.00
CA LEU A 216 -5.93 12.95 -8.44
C LEU A 216 -7.14 13.64 -9.09
N GLY A 217 -8.04 14.23 -8.30
CA GLY A 217 -9.28 14.83 -8.79
C GLY A 217 -9.07 16.07 -9.66
N HIS A 218 -7.98 16.82 -9.46
CA HIS A 218 -7.79 18.13 -10.09
C HIS A 218 -6.47 18.19 -10.88
N GLY A 219 -6.54 18.46 -12.18
CA GLY A 219 -5.41 18.73 -13.07
C GLY A 219 -4.50 17.53 -13.36
N ARG A 220 -4.87 16.31 -12.94
CA ARG A 220 -4.05 15.09 -13.11
C ARG A 220 -4.40 14.24 -14.32
N GLY A 221 -5.42 14.64 -15.09
CA GLY A 221 -5.81 13.96 -16.32
C GLY A 221 -6.63 12.68 -16.11
N LEU A 222 -7.33 12.58 -14.97
CA LEU A 222 -8.34 11.54 -14.74
C LEU A 222 -9.61 11.89 -15.51
N GLY A 223 -10.22 10.87 -16.14
CA GLY A 223 -11.50 11.01 -16.81
C GLY A 223 -12.68 11.08 -15.85
N ALA A 224 -12.68 10.26 -14.79
CA ALA A 224 -13.75 10.21 -13.79
C ALA A 224 -13.33 9.43 -12.53
N ILE A 225 -14.12 9.57 -11.45
CA ILE A 225 -13.99 8.82 -10.20
C ILE A 225 -15.34 8.16 -9.90
N LEU A 226 -15.37 6.84 -9.80
CA LEU A 226 -16.54 6.10 -9.33
C LEU A 226 -16.52 6.00 -7.80
N ASP A 227 -17.54 6.51 -7.12
CA ASP A 227 -17.62 6.42 -5.66
C ASP A 227 -18.40 5.17 -5.21
N GLY A 228 -17.70 4.14 -4.71
CA GLY A 228 -18.33 2.98 -4.09
C GLY A 228 -18.14 2.89 -2.57
N GLY A 229 -17.84 4.01 -1.90
CA GLY A 229 -17.63 4.06 -0.47
C GLY A 229 -16.29 3.46 -0.01
N SER A 230 -16.18 3.18 1.28
CA SER A 230 -14.91 2.76 1.89
C SER A 230 -14.51 1.32 1.52
N CYS A 231 -13.21 1.12 1.25
CA CYS A 231 -12.63 -0.20 1.03
C CYS A 231 -12.71 -1.07 2.30
N ARG A 232 -13.01 -2.37 2.12
CA ARG A 232 -13.26 -3.30 3.24
C ARG A 232 -11.99 -3.92 3.85
N VAL A 233 -10.89 -3.96 3.12
CA VAL A 233 -9.60 -4.50 3.59
C VAL A 233 -8.65 -3.38 4.01
N GLY A 234 -8.57 -2.31 3.20
CA GLY A 234 -7.78 -1.11 3.51
C GLY A 234 -6.29 -1.19 3.21
N VAL A 235 -5.73 -2.38 3.00
CA VAL A 235 -4.39 -2.61 2.44
C VAL A 235 -4.47 -3.27 1.07
N GLU A 236 -3.40 -3.20 0.28
CA GLU A 236 -3.36 -3.78 -1.07
C GLU A 236 -3.48 -5.32 -1.08
N SER A 237 -3.67 -5.88 -2.28
CA SER A 237 -3.68 -7.34 -2.47
C SER A 237 -2.36 -8.01 -2.12
N THR A 238 -2.47 -9.24 -1.64
CA THR A 238 -1.33 -10.16 -1.52
C THR A 238 -0.84 -10.51 -2.91
N VAL A 239 0.48 -10.51 -3.13
CA VAL A 239 1.06 -10.87 -4.43
C VAL A 239 1.87 -12.14 -4.30
N VAL A 240 1.52 -13.13 -5.11
CA VAL A 240 2.14 -14.44 -5.12
C VAL A 240 2.82 -14.70 -6.46
N ASP A 241 4.05 -15.20 -6.37
CA ASP A 241 4.83 -15.74 -7.47
C ASP A 241 4.99 -17.25 -7.30
N TRP A 242 5.02 -17.98 -8.42
CA TRP A 242 5.24 -19.42 -8.44
C TRP A 242 6.52 -19.71 -9.20
N VAL A 243 7.38 -20.49 -8.59
CA VAL A 243 8.62 -20.93 -9.20
C VAL A 243 8.61 -22.43 -9.38
N ALA A 244 8.84 -22.82 -10.64
CA ALA A 244 8.95 -24.21 -11.03
C ALA A 244 10.07 -24.92 -10.25
N PRO A 245 9.94 -26.24 -10.01
CA PRO A 245 11.03 -27.05 -9.49
C PRO A 245 12.29 -26.90 -10.36
N ALA A 246 13.47 -27.01 -9.75
CA ALA A 246 14.73 -27.03 -10.47
C ALA A 246 14.78 -28.18 -11.51
N ASP A 247 15.47 -27.94 -12.63
CA ASP A 247 15.48 -28.83 -13.80
C ASP A 247 15.62 -30.32 -13.46
N GLY A 248 14.59 -31.10 -13.82
CA GLY A 248 14.56 -32.56 -13.67
C GLY A 248 14.00 -33.07 -12.33
N ALA A 249 13.73 -32.20 -11.35
CA ALA A 249 13.07 -32.60 -10.12
C ALA A 249 11.56 -32.81 -10.34
N GLN A 250 11.03 -33.96 -9.93
CA GLN A 250 9.58 -34.15 -9.80
C GLN A 250 9.09 -33.36 -8.59
N GLY A 251 8.20 -32.37 -8.79
CA GLY A 251 7.68 -31.55 -7.69
C GLY A 251 6.62 -30.54 -8.12
N GLU A 252 5.94 -29.95 -7.13
CA GLU A 252 4.83 -29.01 -7.32
C GLU A 252 5.30 -27.55 -7.49
N GLY A 253 6.58 -27.28 -7.26
CA GLY A 253 7.20 -25.95 -7.24
C GLY A 253 7.14 -25.28 -5.86
N GLU A 254 7.58 -24.03 -5.80
CA GLU A 254 7.60 -23.19 -4.60
C GLU A 254 6.74 -21.95 -4.82
N LEU A 255 5.96 -21.56 -3.81
CA LEU A 255 5.25 -20.28 -3.82
C LEU A 255 5.97 -19.24 -2.99
N ARG A 256 6.02 -18.01 -3.50
CA ARG A 256 6.60 -16.87 -2.81
C ARG A 256 5.56 -15.78 -2.67
N VAL A 257 5.28 -15.37 -1.44
CA VAL A 257 4.51 -14.15 -1.19
C VAL A 257 5.48 -12.97 -1.31
N LEU A 258 5.41 -12.26 -2.43
CA LEU A 258 6.27 -11.09 -2.70
C LEU A 258 5.76 -9.83 -2.01
N ARG A 259 4.47 -9.80 -1.67
CA ARG A 259 3.87 -8.69 -0.92
C ARG A 259 2.75 -9.22 -0.06
N ALA A 260 2.83 -9.04 1.26
CA ALA A 260 1.72 -9.34 2.15
C ALA A 260 0.56 -8.38 1.90
N GLY A 261 -0.68 -8.86 2.06
CA GLY A 261 -1.89 -8.09 1.77
C GLY A 261 -3.14 -8.73 2.37
N GLY A 262 -4.28 -8.54 1.72
CA GLY A 262 -5.58 -8.98 2.22
C GLY A 262 -5.82 -10.49 2.31
N VAL A 263 -4.92 -11.34 1.79
CA VAL A 263 -4.92 -12.80 2.03
C VAL A 263 -3.61 -13.18 2.71
N SER A 264 -3.66 -13.81 3.88
CA SER A 264 -2.43 -14.13 4.62
C SER A 264 -1.69 -15.33 4.04
N ALA A 265 -0.40 -15.46 4.39
CA ALA A 265 0.39 -16.62 3.99
C ALA A 265 -0.18 -17.92 4.58
N GLU A 266 -0.73 -17.85 5.79
CA GLU A 266 -1.36 -18.96 6.50
C GLU A 266 -2.66 -19.40 5.81
N GLU A 267 -3.46 -18.46 5.31
CA GLU A 267 -4.66 -18.77 4.50
C GLU A 267 -4.30 -19.45 3.18
N ILE A 268 -3.24 -18.98 2.51
CA ILE A 268 -2.72 -19.59 1.28
C ILE A 268 -2.23 -21.02 1.58
N GLU A 269 -1.49 -21.23 2.67
CA GLU A 269 -1.01 -22.55 3.09
C GLU A 269 -2.15 -23.52 3.37
N ALA A 270 -3.17 -23.06 4.11
CA ALA A 270 -4.36 -23.85 4.40
C ALA A 270 -5.09 -24.27 3.13
N CYS A 271 -5.30 -23.34 2.19
CA CYS A 271 -5.94 -23.62 0.90
C CYS A 271 -5.20 -24.70 0.11
N LEU A 272 -3.87 -24.65 0.07
CA LEU A 272 -3.07 -25.60 -0.69
C LEU A 272 -3.10 -26.99 -0.07
N ARG A 273 -3.03 -27.06 1.26
CA ARG A 273 -3.16 -28.31 2.01
C ARG A 273 -4.52 -28.96 1.80
N GLU A 274 -5.60 -28.18 1.80
CA GLU A 274 -6.95 -28.66 1.50
C GLU A 274 -7.09 -29.17 0.06
N ALA A 275 -6.41 -28.52 -0.89
CA ALA A 275 -6.35 -28.95 -2.29
C ALA A 275 -5.41 -30.14 -2.55
N GLY A 276 -4.81 -30.73 -1.50
CA GLY A 276 -3.95 -31.90 -1.59
C GLY A 276 -2.50 -31.60 -1.98
N PHE A 277 -2.13 -30.33 -2.10
CA PHE A 277 -0.74 -29.95 -2.29
C PHE A 277 0.02 -30.13 -0.98
N GLY A 278 1.25 -30.61 -1.11
CA GLY A 278 2.15 -30.68 0.01
C GLY A 278 2.04 -31.87 0.97
N ALA A 279 1.44 -32.97 0.53
CA ALA A 279 1.52 -34.25 1.24
C ALA A 279 2.94 -34.88 1.17
N SER A 280 3.72 -34.64 0.10
CA SER A 280 5.02 -35.32 -0.09
C SER A 280 6.18 -34.77 0.75
N ALA A 281 6.26 -33.45 0.98
CA ALA A 281 7.33 -32.91 1.83
C ALA A 281 7.07 -33.04 3.34
N ALA A 282 5.85 -33.40 3.76
CA ALA A 282 5.60 -33.88 5.11
C ALA A 282 6.21 -35.29 5.30
N ALA A 283 6.07 -36.18 4.30
CA ALA A 283 6.69 -37.50 4.31
C ALA A 283 8.22 -37.46 4.18
N ALA A 284 8.77 -36.56 3.35
CA ALA A 284 10.22 -36.40 3.20
C ALA A 284 10.89 -35.84 4.49
N ALA A 285 10.20 -34.96 5.23
CA ALA A 285 10.68 -34.44 6.51
C ALA A 285 10.64 -35.48 7.65
N GLU A 286 9.90 -36.58 7.49
CA GLU A 286 9.90 -37.69 8.45
C GLU A 286 11.07 -38.67 8.24
N GLU A 287 11.58 -38.82 7.02
CA GLU A 287 12.77 -39.65 6.74
C GLU A 287 14.10 -38.97 7.13
N GLU A 288 14.14 -37.63 7.17
CA GLU A 288 15.34 -36.84 7.46
C GLU A 288 15.52 -36.47 8.95
N LYS A 289 14.86 -37.19 9.88
CA LYS A 289 15.04 -37.00 11.34
C LYS A 289 16.36 -37.61 11.83
N GLY A 290 17.46 -36.92 11.55
CA GLY A 290 18.79 -37.14 12.13
C GLY A 290 19.47 -35.89 12.70
N SER A 291 18.93 -34.69 12.49
CA SER A 291 19.47 -33.44 13.02
C SER A 291 18.39 -32.62 13.73
N THR A 292 18.72 -32.16 14.93
CA THR A 292 17.91 -31.30 15.79
C THR A 292 17.91 -29.86 15.29
N GLU A 293 17.28 -29.59 14.14
CA GLU A 293 16.77 -28.27 13.78
C GLU A 293 15.32 -28.43 13.29
N THR A 294 14.40 -27.84 14.03
CA THR A 294 12.95 -27.93 13.79
C THR A 294 12.53 -27.05 12.62
N GLY A 295 12.19 -27.65 11.48
CA GLY A 295 11.46 -26.95 10.42
C GLY A 295 11.12 -27.90 9.27
N ALA A 296 9.84 -28.25 9.12
CA ALA A 296 9.37 -28.85 7.87
C ALA A 296 9.67 -27.88 6.71
N PRO A 297 10.03 -28.33 5.50
CA PRO A 297 10.31 -27.45 4.39
C PRO A 297 9.07 -26.59 4.08
N GLN A 298 9.13 -25.31 4.44
CA GLN A 298 8.05 -24.34 4.20
C GLN A 298 7.92 -24.11 2.70
N ARG A 299 6.78 -24.51 2.11
CA ARG A 299 6.50 -24.36 0.66
C ARG A 299 6.15 -22.94 0.25
N ILE A 300 5.76 -22.13 1.23
CA ILE A 300 5.48 -20.72 1.06
C ILE A 300 6.59 -19.98 1.75
N ARG A 301 7.28 -19.13 1.00
CA ARG A 301 8.24 -18.18 1.56
C ARG A 301 7.69 -16.78 1.42
N VAL A 302 7.72 -16.02 2.49
CA VAL A 302 7.25 -14.63 2.53
C VAL A 302 8.46 -13.71 2.43
N TYR A 303 8.38 -12.76 1.50
CA TYR A 303 9.42 -11.76 1.31
C TYR A 303 9.62 -10.93 2.58
N ALA A 304 10.86 -10.57 2.88
CA ALA A 304 11.31 -9.85 4.08
C ALA A 304 11.13 -10.59 5.42
N ARG A 305 10.30 -11.64 5.50
CA ARG A 305 10.18 -12.55 6.66
C ARG A 305 11.08 -13.79 6.52
N ASP A 306 10.98 -14.48 5.39
CA ASP A 306 11.61 -15.79 5.17
C ASP A 306 12.77 -15.70 4.14
N PHE A 307 12.81 -14.63 3.34
CA PHE A 307 13.88 -14.38 2.35
C PHE A 307 13.96 -12.93 1.86
N ARG A 308 15.10 -12.56 1.26
CA ARG A 308 15.31 -11.32 0.50
C ARG A 308 16.11 -11.62 -0.77
N SER A 309 16.04 -10.74 -1.78
CA SER A 309 16.74 -10.89 -3.06
C SER A 309 17.04 -9.52 -3.66
N GLU A 310 18.33 -9.23 -3.87
CA GLU A 310 18.79 -7.98 -4.48
C GLU A 310 18.21 -7.81 -5.89
N ASP A 311 18.18 -8.87 -6.70
CA ASP A 311 17.58 -8.86 -8.04
C ASP A 311 16.11 -8.41 -8.02
N LEU A 312 15.31 -8.90 -7.06
CA LEU A 312 13.90 -8.52 -6.91
C LEU A 312 13.73 -7.07 -6.41
N GLU A 313 14.68 -6.54 -5.65
CA GLU A 313 14.68 -5.15 -5.18
C GLU A 313 15.06 -4.19 -6.32
N GLU A 314 16.05 -4.56 -7.15
CA GLU A 314 16.49 -3.75 -8.30
C GLU A 314 15.46 -3.76 -9.44
N ARG A 315 14.89 -4.94 -9.74
CA ARG A 315 13.99 -5.21 -10.87
C ARG A 315 12.69 -5.87 -10.39
N PRO A 316 11.83 -5.13 -9.69
CA PRO A 316 10.63 -5.69 -9.10
C PRO A 316 9.68 -6.22 -10.17
N THR A 317 9.13 -7.41 -9.94
CA THR A 317 8.08 -8.04 -10.75
C THR A 317 6.68 -7.61 -10.33
N THR A 318 6.57 -6.86 -9.23
CA THR A 318 5.30 -6.41 -8.64
C THR A 318 5.41 -5.02 -8.02
N PRO A 319 4.33 -4.22 -8.00
CA PRO A 319 4.31 -2.96 -7.26
C PRO A 319 4.52 -3.14 -5.76
N GLY A 320 5.20 -2.16 -5.16
CA GLY A 320 5.35 -2.04 -3.70
C GLY A 320 6.67 -2.57 -3.13
N MET A 321 7.61 -3.01 -3.98
CA MET A 321 8.91 -3.57 -3.57
C MET A 321 10.04 -2.53 -3.49
N LYS A 322 10.24 -1.73 -4.54
CA LYS A 322 11.47 -0.92 -4.74
C LYS A 322 11.42 0.49 -4.13
N TYR A 323 10.27 1.17 -4.17
CA TYR A 323 10.18 2.58 -3.78
C TYR A 323 9.64 2.76 -2.36
N LYS A 324 10.01 3.88 -1.73
CA LYS A 324 9.33 4.36 -0.52
C LYS A 324 7.88 4.64 -0.86
N HIS A 325 6.98 3.96 -0.17
CA HIS A 325 5.55 4.04 -0.37
C HIS A 325 4.88 4.37 0.96
N TYR A 326 3.76 5.08 0.88
CA TYR A 326 2.78 5.26 1.96
C TYR A 326 3.15 6.27 3.07
N ALA A 327 4.11 7.15 2.83
CA ALA A 327 4.46 8.17 3.79
C ALA A 327 3.50 9.39 3.66
N PRO A 328 2.97 9.91 4.78
CA PRO A 328 2.32 11.23 4.81
C PRO A 328 3.31 12.32 4.36
N GLY A 329 2.79 13.42 3.82
CA GLY A 329 3.59 14.49 3.22
C GLY A 329 4.08 15.55 4.21
N ASN A 330 3.30 15.81 5.26
CA ASN A 330 3.53 16.84 6.27
C ASN A 330 4.05 16.27 7.59
N ALA A 331 3.74 15.00 7.88
CA ALA A 331 4.10 14.36 9.14
C ALA A 331 5.24 13.34 9.02
N LYS A 332 6.09 13.27 10.05
CA LYS A 332 6.99 12.12 10.25
C LYS A 332 6.23 10.97 10.92
N VAL A 333 6.46 9.74 10.47
CA VAL A 333 5.86 8.54 11.10
C VAL A 333 6.91 7.83 11.94
N VAL A 334 6.54 7.48 13.17
CA VAL A 334 7.35 6.70 14.12
C VAL A 334 6.55 5.49 14.58
N LEU A 335 7.16 4.32 14.52
CA LEU A 335 6.54 3.10 15.04
C LEU A 335 6.81 2.98 16.53
N VAL A 336 5.77 2.68 17.30
CA VAL A 336 5.86 2.48 18.75
C VAL A 336 5.29 1.14 19.16
N LYS A 337 5.80 0.58 20.25
CA LYS A 337 5.33 -0.69 20.78
C LYS A 337 5.10 -0.56 22.29
N PRO A 338 3.85 -0.72 22.77
CA PRO A 338 3.57 -0.72 24.20
C PRO A 338 4.15 -1.97 24.86
N VAL A 339 4.78 -1.82 26.02
CA VAL A 339 5.32 -2.90 26.84
C VAL A 339 4.62 -2.92 28.19
N ALA A 340 4.04 -4.07 28.52
CA ALA A 340 3.43 -4.31 29.83
C ALA A 340 4.46 -4.95 30.77
N GLY A 341 4.70 -4.31 31.92
CA GLY A 341 5.66 -4.79 32.94
C GLY A 341 7.09 -4.29 32.76
N ALA A 342 7.98 -4.66 33.69
CA ALA A 342 9.36 -4.17 33.72
C ALA A 342 10.19 -4.70 32.53
N SER A 343 10.87 -3.81 31.81
CA SER A 343 11.80 -4.18 30.76
C SER A 343 13.06 -4.85 31.32
N VAL A 344 13.59 -5.80 30.55
CA VAL A 344 14.81 -6.55 30.87
C VAL A 344 16.06 -5.67 30.67
N ASP A 345 15.98 -4.64 29.82
CA ASP A 345 17.10 -3.80 29.37
C ASP A 345 17.17 -2.42 30.06
N GLY A 346 16.41 -2.22 31.16
CA GLY A 346 16.35 -0.97 31.92
C GLY A 346 14.98 -0.28 31.85
N PRO A 347 14.81 0.90 32.49
CA PRO A 347 13.52 1.59 32.50
C PRO A 347 13.16 2.10 31.10
N LEU A 348 11.94 1.82 30.65
CA LEU A 348 11.40 2.32 29.38
C LEU A 348 10.77 3.72 29.56
N PRO A 349 10.82 4.59 28.54
CA PRO A 349 10.11 5.87 28.58
C PRO A 349 8.59 5.66 28.58
N SER A 350 7.85 6.60 29.16
CA SER A 350 6.40 6.69 28.95
C SER A 350 6.08 7.19 27.54
N LEU A 351 4.82 7.06 27.08
CA LEU A 351 4.42 7.68 25.81
C LEU A 351 4.60 9.21 25.85
N GLN A 352 4.34 9.82 27.00
CA GLN A 352 4.53 11.25 27.25
C GLN A 352 5.98 11.66 27.05
N ASP A 353 6.94 10.89 27.60
CA ASP A 353 8.37 11.12 27.38
C ASP A 353 8.70 11.07 25.89
N LEU A 354 8.18 10.08 25.15
CA LEU A 354 8.39 9.98 23.71
C LEU A 354 7.82 11.18 22.96
N VAL A 355 6.62 11.63 23.31
CA VAL A 355 5.98 12.82 22.73
C VAL A 355 6.83 14.06 22.97
N GLN A 356 7.24 14.31 24.22
CA GLN A 356 8.01 15.51 24.59
C GLN A 356 9.41 15.49 24.00
N LEU A 357 10.15 14.38 24.09
CA LEU A 357 11.49 14.23 23.50
C LEU A 357 11.47 14.39 21.97
N THR A 358 10.43 13.86 21.32
CA THR A 358 10.31 14.00 19.87
C THR A 358 9.88 15.41 19.49
N ALA A 359 9.00 16.04 20.26
CA ALA A 359 8.64 17.44 20.08
C ALA A 359 9.87 18.36 20.22
N LEU A 360 10.73 18.15 21.22
CA LEU A 360 11.97 18.92 21.37
C LEU A 360 12.91 18.85 20.17
N THR A 361 13.05 17.66 19.60
CA THR A 361 13.97 17.44 18.48
C THR A 361 13.42 17.96 17.15
N HIS A 362 12.12 18.26 17.07
CA HIS A 362 11.43 18.63 15.81
C HIS A 362 10.75 20.00 15.88
N ALA A 363 10.60 20.61 17.06
CA ALA A 363 10.20 21.99 17.21
C ALA A 363 11.36 22.91 16.80
N PRO A 364 11.16 23.88 15.89
CA PRO A 364 12.14 24.94 15.69
C PRO A 364 12.38 25.65 17.02
N ALA A 365 13.60 26.10 17.26
CA ALA A 365 14.05 26.80 18.47
C ALA A 365 13.29 28.12 18.72
N ALA A 366 12.01 28.04 19.06
CA ALA A 366 11.10 29.14 19.37
C ALA A 366 10.88 29.29 20.88
N VAL A 367 11.76 28.70 21.70
CA VAL A 367 11.79 28.87 23.16
C VAL A 367 13.06 29.62 23.61
N ALA A 368 13.77 30.28 22.68
CA ALA A 368 15.00 31.02 22.97
C ALA A 368 14.96 32.49 22.50
N ALA A 369 13.79 33.11 22.59
CA ALA A 369 13.65 34.57 22.43
C ALA A 369 12.50 35.08 23.30
N ASP A 370 12.64 34.98 24.61
CA ASP A 370 11.97 35.92 25.53
C ASP A 370 13.05 36.59 26.39
N ASP A 371 13.64 37.63 25.80
CA ASP A 371 14.37 38.68 26.49
C ASP A 371 14.09 39.96 25.68
N GLY A 372 12.86 40.47 25.79
CA GLY A 372 12.48 41.67 25.04
C GLY A 372 11.01 42.04 25.15
N ASP A 373 10.70 42.70 26.26
CA ASP A 373 9.56 43.62 26.48
C ASP A 373 9.00 44.23 25.18
N ASP A 374 7.90 43.69 24.66
CA ASP A 374 6.98 44.47 23.81
C ASP A 374 5.56 43.88 23.85
N SER A 375 4.67 44.63 24.50
CA SER A 375 3.23 44.42 24.47
C SER A 375 2.70 44.68 23.06
N ASP A 376 1.86 43.77 22.58
CA ASP A 376 0.97 43.92 21.42
C ASP A 376 1.54 43.50 20.04
N SER A 377 1.88 42.21 19.91
CA SER A 377 1.72 41.49 18.63
C SER A 377 1.31 40.03 18.87
N THR A 378 0.06 39.69 18.53
CA THR A 378 -0.45 38.31 18.57
C THR A 378 0.08 37.51 17.38
N SER A 379 1.38 37.23 17.33
CA SER A 379 1.91 36.19 16.44
C SER A 379 1.75 34.84 17.14
N HIS A 380 0.57 34.24 17.03
CA HIS A 380 0.35 32.87 17.49
C HIS A 380 1.22 31.91 16.66
N HIS A 381 2.36 31.50 17.22
CA HIS A 381 3.14 30.42 16.64
C HIS A 381 2.27 29.14 16.60
N PRO A 382 2.28 28.38 15.49
CA PRO A 382 1.50 27.16 15.40
C PRO A 382 1.99 26.15 16.44
N ARG A 383 1.07 25.66 17.27
CA ARG A 383 1.36 24.59 18.24
C ARG A 383 1.91 23.35 17.52
N PHE A 384 2.84 22.66 18.20
CA PHE A 384 3.30 21.35 17.75
C PHE A 384 2.15 20.34 17.91
N ARG A 385 1.95 19.49 16.91
CA ARG A 385 0.80 18.58 16.80
C ARG A 385 1.30 17.16 16.66
N VAL A 386 0.78 16.27 17.49
CA VAL A 386 1.12 14.85 17.48
C VAL A 386 -0.14 14.03 17.21
N GLY A 387 -0.06 13.19 16.19
CA GLY A 387 -1.05 12.16 15.90
C GLY A 387 -0.70 10.84 16.59
N LEU A 388 -1.67 10.24 17.27
CA LEU A 388 -1.59 8.93 17.91
C LEU A 388 -2.49 7.95 17.13
N MET A 389 -1.87 7.03 16.42
CA MET A 389 -2.54 5.88 15.81
C MET A 389 -2.27 4.65 16.67
N LEU A 390 -3.00 4.55 17.79
CA LEU A 390 -2.87 3.46 18.76
C LEU A 390 -4.12 2.57 18.75
N THR A 391 -4.00 1.35 19.28
CA THR A 391 -5.15 0.45 19.46
C THR A 391 -6.05 0.92 20.60
N ASP A 392 -7.33 0.53 20.55
CA ASP A 392 -8.32 0.89 21.57
C ASP A 392 -7.89 0.45 22.98
N THR A 393 -7.24 -0.73 23.05
CA THR A 393 -6.69 -1.30 24.29
C THR A 393 -5.57 -0.44 24.88
N THR A 394 -4.67 0.06 24.02
CA THR A 394 -3.54 0.90 24.44
C THR A 394 -4.02 2.29 24.86
N LEU A 395 -4.92 2.92 24.10
CA LEU A 395 -5.53 4.20 24.46
C LEU A 395 -6.23 4.13 25.82
N SER A 396 -6.97 3.04 26.06
CA SER A 396 -7.65 2.81 27.34
C SER A 396 -6.67 2.57 28.49
N ALA A 397 -5.61 1.79 28.26
CA ALA A 397 -4.59 1.49 29.28
C ALA A 397 -3.81 2.74 29.70
N LEU A 398 -3.53 3.64 28.75
CA LEU A 398 -2.90 4.93 29.00
C LEU A 398 -3.80 5.90 29.78
N GLY A 399 -5.08 5.59 30.02
CA GLY A 399 -6.02 6.51 30.66
C GLY A 399 -6.22 7.80 29.86
N ALA A 400 -6.02 7.76 28.54
CA ALA A 400 -6.24 8.92 27.67
C ALA A 400 -7.71 9.34 27.74
N THR A 401 -7.96 10.62 27.97
CA THR A 401 -9.32 11.16 28.08
C THR A 401 -9.66 11.93 26.81
N SER A 402 -10.77 11.54 26.17
CA SER A 402 -11.30 12.26 25.02
C SER A 402 -11.80 13.64 25.47
N LEU A 403 -11.28 14.70 24.85
CA LEU A 403 -11.69 16.08 25.11
C LEU A 403 -12.86 16.47 24.20
N SER A 404 -12.80 16.06 22.94
CA SER A 404 -13.83 16.33 21.94
C SER A 404 -13.64 15.45 20.70
N ALA A 405 -14.75 15.00 20.11
CA ALA A 405 -14.74 14.37 18.80
C ALA A 405 -14.43 15.42 17.74
N VAL A 406 -13.37 15.18 16.96
CA VAL A 406 -12.99 16.03 15.83
C VAL A 406 -13.74 15.57 14.58
N SER A 407 -13.64 14.27 14.28
CA SER A 407 -14.39 13.60 13.22
C SER A 407 -14.24 12.11 13.46
N PRO A 408 -15.30 11.30 13.61
CA PRO A 408 -15.15 9.87 13.81
C PRO A 408 -14.27 9.23 12.71
N PRO A 409 -13.24 8.42 13.05
CA PRO A 409 -12.85 7.92 14.38
C PRO A 409 -11.72 8.72 15.08
N CYS A 410 -11.50 9.98 14.71
CA CYS A 410 -10.51 10.89 15.30
C CYS A 410 -11.08 11.75 16.44
N GLU A 411 -10.34 11.78 17.55
CA GLU A 411 -10.66 12.52 18.77
C GLU A 411 -9.43 13.28 19.27
N LEU A 412 -9.64 14.50 19.77
CA LEU A 412 -8.62 15.22 20.53
C LEU A 412 -8.53 14.60 21.92
N VAL A 413 -7.33 14.21 22.35
CA VAL A 413 -7.13 13.49 23.61
C VAL A 413 -6.19 14.25 24.54
N ARG A 414 -6.47 14.16 25.84
CA ARG A 414 -5.55 14.55 26.91
C ARG A 414 -4.92 13.29 27.50
N LEU A 415 -3.60 13.20 27.41
CA LEU A 415 -2.81 12.19 28.11
C LEU A 415 -2.77 12.53 29.61
N PRO A 416 -2.72 11.53 30.52
CA PRO A 416 -2.53 11.81 31.94
C PRO A 416 -1.14 12.42 32.20
N PRO A 417 -0.94 13.05 33.39
CA PRO A 417 0.37 13.56 33.78
C PRO A 417 1.45 12.49 33.63
N ALA A 418 2.60 12.86 33.07
CA ALA A 418 3.72 11.93 32.91
C ALA A 418 4.16 11.38 34.28
N PRO A 419 4.40 10.06 34.40
CA PRO A 419 5.02 9.51 35.61
C PRO A 419 6.44 10.11 35.79
N PRO A 420 7.04 10.03 37.00
CA PRO A 420 8.40 10.47 37.22
C PRO A 420 9.34 9.80 36.22
N SER A 421 9.88 10.59 35.30
CA SER A 421 10.66 10.07 34.19
C SER A 421 12.13 9.93 34.58
N PRO A 422 12.76 8.76 34.38
CA PRO A 422 14.21 8.64 34.51
C PRO A 422 14.95 9.42 33.41
N PHE A 423 14.24 9.91 32.40
CA PHE A 423 14.75 10.71 31.29
C PHE A 423 14.55 12.21 31.48
N ALA A 424 13.85 12.62 32.55
CA ALA A 424 13.59 14.04 32.82
C ALA A 424 14.84 14.82 33.27
N ASN A 425 15.95 14.18 33.65
CA ASN A 425 17.16 14.89 34.13
C ASN A 425 18.47 14.18 33.74
N LEU A 426 19.23 14.81 32.83
CA LEU A 426 20.68 14.65 32.72
C LEU A 426 21.44 15.97 32.93
N ALA A 427 20.79 16.98 33.51
CA ALA A 427 21.45 18.19 34.00
C ALA A 427 20.89 18.53 35.38
N ASP A 428 21.79 18.70 36.36
CA ASP A 428 21.50 19.14 37.72
C ASP A 428 21.10 20.64 37.76
N ASP A 429 20.18 21.09 36.92
CA ASP A 429 19.63 22.45 36.91
C ASP A 429 18.08 22.40 36.82
N GLU A 430 17.41 23.19 37.67
CA GLU A 430 15.98 23.08 38.07
C GLU A 430 14.89 23.35 37.00
N GLU A 431 15.17 23.28 35.70
CA GLU A 431 14.12 23.37 34.67
C GLU A 431 14.28 22.24 33.66
N SER A 432 13.32 21.30 33.64
CA SER A 432 13.26 20.32 32.57
C SER A 432 13.02 21.08 31.26
N ASN A 433 13.99 21.07 30.35
CA ASN A 433 13.87 21.69 29.02
C ASN A 433 12.82 20.99 28.12
N LEU A 434 11.93 20.14 28.64
CA LEU A 434 10.87 19.47 27.89
C LEU A 434 9.65 20.40 27.74
N PRO A 435 9.01 20.47 26.55
CA PRO A 435 7.81 21.27 26.37
C PRO A 435 6.70 20.74 27.27
N ASP A 436 5.90 21.65 27.81
CA ASP A 436 4.69 21.25 28.52
C ASP A 436 3.75 20.52 27.54
N LEU A 437 3.20 19.38 27.97
CA LEU A 437 2.22 18.63 27.18
C LEU A 437 0.99 19.47 26.88
N ASP A 438 0.66 20.44 27.73
CA ASP A 438 -0.46 21.37 27.51
C ASP A 438 -0.22 22.31 26.31
N GLU A 439 1.02 22.43 25.83
CA GLU A 439 1.42 23.19 24.62
C GLU A 439 1.38 22.36 23.33
N ILE A 440 1.20 21.03 23.44
CA ILE A 440 1.17 20.09 22.32
C ILE A 440 -0.28 19.63 22.09
N ASP A 441 -0.77 19.78 20.87
CA ASP A 441 -2.07 19.22 20.52
C ASP A 441 -1.91 17.73 20.19
N VAL A 442 -2.51 16.86 21.00
CA VAL A 442 -2.47 15.41 20.81
C VAL A 442 -3.79 14.91 20.25
N LEU A 443 -3.75 14.42 19.02
CA LEU A 443 -4.90 13.90 18.28
C LEU A 443 -4.80 12.39 18.20
N SER A 444 -5.87 11.67 18.49
CA SER A 444 -5.89 10.21 18.34
C SER A 444 -6.74 9.80 17.14
N TYR A 445 -6.27 8.82 16.38
CA TYR A 445 -7.05 8.12 15.36
C TYR A 445 -6.93 6.63 15.65
N SER A 446 -7.97 6.03 16.23
CA SER A 446 -7.91 4.64 16.69
C SER A 446 -7.61 3.66 15.54
N LEU A 447 -6.63 2.77 15.74
CA LEU A 447 -6.37 1.62 14.87
C LEU A 447 -7.39 0.49 15.06
N GLY A 448 -8.29 0.60 16.04
CA GLY A 448 -9.23 -0.44 16.42
C GLY A 448 -8.67 -1.40 17.45
N SER A 449 -9.24 -2.59 17.51
CA SER A 449 -8.86 -3.62 18.47
C SER A 449 -7.56 -4.33 18.05
N ARG A 450 -6.65 -4.49 19.03
CA ARG A 450 -5.41 -5.28 18.87
C ARG A 450 -5.67 -6.74 18.48
N GLU A 451 -6.82 -7.29 18.86
CA GLU A 451 -7.26 -8.66 18.55
C GLU A 451 -7.85 -8.79 17.14
N ARG A 452 -8.11 -7.68 16.45
CA ARG A 452 -8.70 -7.66 15.10
C ARG A 452 -7.83 -6.85 14.14
N PRO A 453 -6.69 -7.38 13.67
CA PRO A 453 -5.76 -6.67 12.78
C PRO A 453 -6.37 -6.13 11.48
N LEU A 454 -7.51 -6.69 11.04
CA LEU A 454 -8.27 -6.16 9.90
C LEU A 454 -8.75 -4.72 10.14
N GLU A 455 -9.09 -4.34 11.37
CA GLU A 455 -9.45 -2.94 11.67
C GLU A 455 -8.27 -2.01 11.47
N ALA A 456 -7.08 -2.41 11.94
CA ALA A 456 -5.86 -1.66 11.72
C ALA A 456 -5.56 -1.53 10.22
N ALA A 457 -5.77 -2.59 9.44
CA ALA A 457 -5.64 -2.56 7.98
C ALA A 457 -6.63 -1.59 7.31
N GLN A 458 -7.90 -1.59 7.72
CA GLN A 458 -8.93 -0.66 7.24
C GLN A 458 -8.61 0.80 7.56
N ARG A 459 -7.97 1.04 8.72
CA ARG A 459 -7.79 2.36 9.30
C ARG A 459 -6.42 2.97 9.05
N LEU A 460 -5.39 2.19 8.72
CA LEU A 460 -4.01 2.66 8.59
C LEU A 460 -3.88 3.82 7.60
N PHE A 461 -4.25 3.63 6.33
CA PHE A 461 -4.09 4.71 5.35
C PHE A 461 -5.06 5.87 5.55
N ALA A 462 -6.28 5.59 6.02
CA ALA A 462 -7.26 6.64 6.34
C ALA A 462 -6.77 7.54 7.48
N GLY A 463 -6.24 6.95 8.56
CA GLY A 463 -5.68 7.68 9.69
C GLY A 463 -4.43 8.46 9.32
N LEU A 464 -3.51 7.86 8.55
CA LEU A 464 -2.33 8.56 8.04
C LEU A 464 -2.73 9.79 7.20
N ARG A 465 -3.68 9.64 6.27
CA ARG A 465 -4.17 10.75 5.44
C ARG A 465 -4.88 11.81 6.26
N PHE A 466 -5.75 11.39 7.17
CA PHE A 466 -6.51 12.29 8.03
C PHE A 466 -5.58 13.17 8.85
N LEU A 467 -4.62 12.57 9.56
CA LEU A 467 -3.66 13.30 10.40
C LEU A 467 -2.71 14.16 9.56
N ASP A 468 -2.38 13.76 8.34
CA ASP A 468 -1.53 14.53 7.42
C ASP A 468 -2.20 15.80 6.87
N HIS A 469 -3.53 15.88 6.87
CA HIS A 469 -4.29 17.02 6.32
C HIS A 469 -5.22 17.67 7.33
N TYR A 470 -5.21 17.21 8.59
CA TYR A 470 -6.08 17.74 9.62
C TYR A 470 -5.76 19.23 9.88
N VAL A 471 -6.78 20.07 9.78
CA VAL A 471 -6.74 21.48 10.14
C VAL A 471 -7.89 21.74 11.12
N PRO A 472 -7.61 22.16 12.37
CA PRO A 472 -8.67 22.56 13.29
C PRO A 472 -9.44 23.76 12.75
N ASP A 473 -10.77 23.81 12.96
CA ASP A 473 -11.63 24.91 12.47
C ASP A 473 -11.19 26.30 12.94
N ASN A 474 -10.57 26.39 14.12
CA ASN A 474 -10.12 27.64 14.72
C ASN A 474 -8.64 27.97 14.41
N ASP A 475 -7.97 27.17 13.59
CA ASP A 475 -6.55 27.36 13.27
C ASP A 475 -6.36 28.41 12.16
N THR A 476 -5.85 29.58 12.54
CA THR A 476 -5.49 30.65 11.60
C THR A 476 -4.02 30.66 11.22
N SER A 477 -3.21 29.70 11.70
CA SER A 477 -1.77 29.69 11.45
C SER A 477 -1.40 29.26 10.02
N GLY A 478 -2.36 28.73 9.26
CA GLY A 478 -2.13 28.13 7.94
C GLY A 478 -1.38 26.80 7.98
N LYS A 479 -1.22 26.18 9.15
CA LYS A 479 -0.57 24.87 9.30
C LYS A 479 -1.52 23.76 8.87
N VAL A 480 -1.01 22.83 8.06
CA VAL A 480 -1.76 21.67 7.58
C VAL A 480 -1.21 20.41 8.21
N GLY A 481 -2.09 19.61 8.81
CA GLY A 481 -1.75 18.32 9.40
C GLY A 481 -1.02 18.41 10.73
N VAL A 482 -0.59 17.23 11.18
CA VAL A 482 0.29 17.04 12.35
C VAL A 482 1.76 17.01 11.95
N ASP A 483 2.68 17.27 12.89
CA ASP A 483 4.13 17.21 12.60
C ASP A 483 4.67 15.78 12.73
N LEU A 484 4.05 14.99 13.60
CA LEU A 484 4.50 13.66 13.98
C LEU A 484 3.31 12.72 14.16
N ILE A 485 3.44 11.47 13.70
CA ILE A 485 2.46 10.40 13.91
C ILE A 485 3.17 9.23 14.56
N PHE A 486 2.71 8.86 15.76
CA PHE A 486 3.06 7.58 16.39
C PHE A 486 2.06 6.51 15.95
N VAL A 487 2.57 5.41 15.38
CA VAL A 487 1.74 4.27 14.96
C VAL A 487 2.10 3.06 15.83
N GLU A 488 1.11 2.52 16.53
CA GLU A 488 1.31 1.31 17.33
C GLU A 488 1.58 0.09 16.44
N ALA A 489 2.57 -0.70 16.85
CA ALA A 489 2.84 -2.00 16.29
C ALA A 489 1.75 -3.01 16.65
N VAL A 490 1.12 -3.57 15.63
CA VAL A 490 0.10 -4.62 15.74
C VAL A 490 0.73 -6.01 15.57
N PRO A 491 0.09 -7.09 16.06
CA PRO A 491 0.56 -8.44 15.81
C PRO A 491 0.76 -8.72 14.32
N GLU A 492 1.89 -9.33 13.93
CA GLU A 492 2.23 -9.66 12.53
C GLU A 492 1.60 -10.98 12.04
N GLU A 493 0.47 -11.37 12.63
CA GLU A 493 -0.30 -12.53 12.23
C GLU A 493 -1.39 -12.15 11.21
N GLY A 494 -1.64 -13.02 10.24
CA GLY A 494 -2.69 -12.79 9.25
C GLY A 494 -2.45 -11.51 8.43
N VAL A 495 -3.47 -10.65 8.33
CA VAL A 495 -3.36 -9.34 7.67
C VAL A 495 -2.47 -8.35 8.43
N GLY A 496 -2.17 -8.61 9.71
CA GLY A 496 -1.31 -7.75 10.53
C GLY A 496 0.11 -7.62 10.00
N LEU A 497 0.65 -8.66 9.36
CA LEU A 497 1.92 -8.59 8.63
C LEU A 497 1.88 -7.51 7.54
N ALA A 498 0.79 -7.46 6.77
CA ALA A 498 0.61 -6.45 5.74
C ALA A 498 0.54 -5.04 6.34
N VAL A 499 -0.18 -4.87 7.46
CA VAL A 499 -0.24 -3.60 8.20
C VAL A 499 1.16 -3.14 8.59
N MET A 500 1.95 -4.00 9.22
CA MET A 500 3.30 -3.65 9.67
C MET A 500 4.25 -3.38 8.52
N GLU A 501 4.17 -4.12 7.40
CA GLU A 501 4.94 -3.79 6.19
C GLU A 501 4.63 -2.36 5.67
N ARG A 502 3.36 -1.94 5.69
CA ARG A 502 2.96 -0.60 5.26
C ARG A 502 3.39 0.47 6.26
N ALA A 503 3.22 0.20 7.55
CA ALA A 503 3.61 1.11 8.63
C ALA A 503 5.13 1.35 8.64
N ARG A 504 5.96 0.30 8.51
CA ARG A 504 7.43 0.41 8.39
C ARG A 504 7.84 1.24 7.16
N LYS A 505 7.16 1.07 6.03
CA LYS A 505 7.40 1.87 4.82
C LYS A 505 7.02 3.35 5.01
N ALA A 506 5.90 3.63 5.68
CA ALA A 506 5.47 4.98 6.03
C ALA A 506 6.48 5.67 6.99
N ALA A 507 7.05 4.92 7.94
CA ALA A 507 8.14 5.34 8.83
C ALA A 507 9.52 5.46 8.14
N GLY A 508 9.57 5.45 6.80
CA GLY A 508 10.80 5.63 6.04
C GLY A 508 11.75 4.44 6.05
N GLY A 509 11.28 3.26 6.47
CA GLY A 509 12.06 2.02 6.53
C GLY A 509 13.04 1.95 7.70
N GLN A 510 12.88 2.77 8.74
CA GLN A 510 13.73 2.70 9.92
C GLN A 510 13.56 1.34 10.64
N PRO A 511 14.65 0.70 11.07
CA PRO A 511 14.58 -0.55 11.80
C PRO A 511 14.09 -0.30 13.24
N GLY A 512 13.12 -1.12 13.66
CA GLY A 512 12.69 -1.20 15.06
C GLY A 512 11.49 -0.32 15.40
N GLU A 513 10.75 -0.76 16.40
CA GLU A 513 9.71 0.00 17.07
C GLU A 513 10.29 0.66 18.33
N MET A 514 9.91 1.90 18.63
CA MET A 514 10.24 2.52 19.92
C MET A 514 9.35 1.92 21.00
N GLU A 515 9.96 1.24 21.97
CA GLU A 515 9.22 0.67 23.10
C GLU A 515 8.89 1.76 24.14
N PHE A 516 7.67 1.73 24.66
CA PHE A 516 7.25 2.59 25.78
C PHE A 516 6.50 1.80 26.84
N GLN A 517 6.62 2.27 28.08
CA GLN A 517 5.96 1.70 29.24
C GLN A 517 4.48 2.09 29.25
N LEU A 518 3.60 1.07 29.31
CA LEU A 518 2.17 1.25 29.60
C LEU A 518 1.93 1.58 31.08
#